data_AF-U9UJQ0-F1
#
_entry.id   AF-U9UJQ0-F1
#
_cell.length_a   1.000
_cell.length_b   1.000
_cell.length_c   1.000
_cell.angle_alpha   90.00
_cell.angle_beta   90.00
_cell.angle_gamma   90.00
#
_symmetry.space_group_name_H-M   'P 1'
#
loop_
_entity.id
_entity.type
_entity.pdbx_description
1 polymer ?
#
loop_
_entity_poly.entity_id
_entity_poly.type
_entity_poly.pdbx_seq_one_letter_code
_entity_poly.pdbx_strand_id
1 'polypeptide(L)'
;KIGGFSSHSSKRGCYRCDHSFSTIQDSNTGYWKPDFSNFNANLPQRSKEKHQSIAYKFKNSSSTIRNQIFTEHGIRWTPLIKLPYIDIQRFIVIDPMHNLYLGTAKRIMKKWTSGEQPLISVHDLKKIQSIIDATPPPSDIGRIPHKIASQFAGFSADQWKSWCLIYSTLTLRDILPEEHRQYWQSFVDCLLLWGQTIITREEIEYGDFAIKDFLAKVKSIWGQKLQLQICICICILKIVC
;
A
#
# COMPACT_ATOMS: atom_id res chain seq x y z
N LYS A 1 4.03 17.94 4.44
CA LYS A 1 2.87 17.05 4.69
C LYS A 1 1.92 17.74 5.65
N ILE A 2 0.66 17.93 5.26
CA ILE A 2 -0.34 18.75 5.97
C ILE A 2 -0.60 18.24 7.42
N GLY A 3 -0.60 16.93 7.62
CA GLY A 3 -0.88 16.32 8.91
C GLY A 3 0.29 16.23 9.91
N GLY A 4 1.45 16.82 9.61
CA GLY A 4 2.58 16.84 10.55
C GLY A 4 3.28 15.49 10.79
N PHE A 5 2.87 14.41 10.14
CA PHE A 5 3.49 13.09 10.32
C PHE A 5 4.82 12.91 9.56
N SER A 6 5.62 11.97 10.03
CA SER A 6 6.85 11.50 9.38
C SER A 6 6.59 10.82 8.02
N SER A 7 7.66 10.52 7.29
CA SER A 7 7.57 9.80 6.01
C SER A 7 7.11 8.35 6.23
N HIS A 8 6.54 7.74 5.19
CA HIS A 8 6.19 6.31 5.21
C HIS A 8 7.42 5.40 5.43
N SER A 9 8.62 5.92 5.19
CA SER A 9 9.91 5.24 5.35
C SER A 9 10.51 5.41 6.75
N SER A 10 9.84 6.14 7.64
CA SER A 10 10.28 6.29 9.02
C SER A 10 9.83 5.12 9.90
N LYS A 11 10.49 4.93 11.05
CA LYS A 11 10.09 3.97 12.10
C LYS A 11 8.63 4.15 12.55
N ARG A 12 8.09 5.37 12.39
CA ARG A 12 6.71 5.76 12.71
C ARG A 12 5.91 6.09 11.44
N GLY A 13 6.03 5.26 10.40
CA GLY A 13 5.52 5.56 9.06
C GLY A 13 4.00 5.48 8.88
N CYS A 14 3.29 4.82 9.79
CA CYS A 14 1.82 4.83 9.81
C CYS A 14 1.31 6.10 10.48
N TYR A 15 0.26 6.74 9.95
CA TYR A 15 -0.35 7.90 10.60
C TYR A 15 -1.35 7.49 11.70
N ARG A 16 -1.89 6.27 11.68
CA ARG A 16 -2.90 5.77 12.63
C ARG A 16 -2.32 5.05 13.84
N CYS A 17 -1.40 4.11 13.63
CA CYS A 17 -0.86 3.35 14.76
C CYS A 17 0.22 4.13 15.52
N ASP A 18 0.25 3.94 16.83
CA ASP A 18 1.30 4.40 17.74
C ASP A 18 2.33 3.29 17.97
N HIS A 19 2.67 2.55 16.92
CA HIS A 19 3.72 1.53 16.94
C HIS A 19 5.01 2.05 16.29
N SER A 20 6.16 1.66 16.85
CA SER A 20 7.47 1.92 16.26
C SER A 20 7.97 0.64 15.63
N PHE A 21 8.11 0.65 14.30
CA PHE A 21 8.67 -0.48 13.56
C PHE A 21 10.19 -0.52 13.75
N SER A 22 10.74 -1.73 13.85
CA SER A 22 12.18 -1.96 13.68
C SER A 22 12.63 -1.53 12.28
N THR A 23 13.92 -1.40 12.07
CA THR A 23 14.48 -1.10 10.75
C THR A 23 15.29 -2.26 10.25
N ILE A 24 15.13 -2.62 8.99
CA ILE A 24 15.95 -3.60 8.29
C ILE A 24 16.74 -2.89 7.18
N GLN A 25 17.94 -3.37 6.92
CA GLN A 25 18.73 -2.91 5.80
C GLN A 25 18.26 -3.62 4.53
N ASP A 26 17.96 -2.85 3.49
CA ASP A 26 17.63 -3.41 2.19
C ASP A 26 18.90 -4.00 1.54
N SER A 27 18.90 -5.31 1.31
CA SER A 27 20.07 -6.03 0.75
C SER A 27 20.51 -5.51 -0.62
N ASN A 28 19.60 -4.90 -1.39
CA ASN A 28 19.88 -4.49 -2.76
C ASN A 28 20.30 -3.01 -2.86
N THR A 29 19.90 -2.19 -1.89
CA THR A 29 20.13 -0.74 -1.94
C THR A 29 20.95 -0.19 -0.76
N GLY A 30 21.18 -1.00 0.28
CA GLY A 30 21.91 -0.62 1.49
C GLY A 30 21.15 0.35 2.40
N TYR A 31 19.98 0.86 1.99
CA TYR A 31 19.17 1.79 2.77
C TYR A 31 18.39 1.09 3.88
N TRP A 32 18.27 1.77 5.02
CA TRP A 32 17.42 1.33 6.11
C TRP A 32 15.96 1.68 5.85
N LYS A 33 15.09 0.67 5.98
CA LYS A 33 13.65 0.81 5.83
C LYS A 33 12.92 0.21 7.03
N PRO A 34 11.68 0.65 7.32
CA PRO A 34 10.89 0.08 8.39
C PRO A 34 10.57 -1.38 8.08
N ASP A 35 10.75 -2.24 9.07
CA ASP A 35 10.38 -3.64 8.98
C ASP A 35 8.94 -3.85 9.42
N PHE A 36 8.09 -4.15 8.44
CA PHE A 36 6.67 -4.44 8.66
C PHE A 36 6.40 -5.94 8.87
N SER A 37 7.43 -6.79 9.02
CA SER A 37 7.29 -8.25 9.19
C SER A 37 6.43 -8.67 10.40
N ASN A 38 6.47 -7.84 11.45
CA ASN A 38 5.72 -8.00 12.71
C ASN A 38 4.43 -7.15 12.75
N PHE A 39 3.95 -6.69 11.59
CA PHE A 39 2.69 -5.99 11.54
C PHE A 39 1.54 -6.88 11.99
N ASN A 40 0.70 -6.35 12.88
CA ASN A 40 -0.55 -6.96 13.32
C ASN A 40 -1.66 -5.91 13.17
N ALA A 41 -2.87 -6.32 12.80
CA ALA A 41 -4.03 -5.44 12.76
C ALA A 41 -4.38 -4.84 14.14
N ASN A 42 -3.91 -5.44 15.23
CA ASN A 42 -4.18 -5.02 16.61
C ASN A 42 -3.10 -4.10 17.21
N LEU A 43 -2.34 -3.40 16.36
CA LEU A 43 -1.38 -2.40 16.85
C LEU A 43 -2.09 -1.24 17.58
N PRO A 44 -1.44 -0.68 18.62
CA PRO A 44 -1.99 0.43 19.37
C PRO A 44 -2.28 1.61 18.45
N GLN A 45 -3.43 2.26 18.62
CA GLN A 45 -3.84 3.42 17.83
C GLN A 45 -3.36 4.71 18.51
N ARG A 46 -3.07 5.74 17.71
CA ARG A 46 -2.77 7.07 18.23
C ARG A 46 -4.04 7.70 18.80
N SER A 47 -3.97 8.14 20.06
CA SER A 47 -4.99 9.01 20.65
C SER A 47 -4.81 10.44 20.12
N LYS A 48 -5.94 11.13 19.94
CA LYS A 48 -5.99 12.54 19.57
C LYS A 48 -5.30 13.37 20.65
N GLU A 49 -5.65 13.19 21.92
CA GLU A 49 -5.14 13.92 23.07
C GLU A 49 -3.62 13.77 23.20
N LYS A 50 -3.13 12.52 23.08
CA LYS A 50 -1.70 12.23 23.09
C LYS A 50 -1.00 12.94 21.93
N HIS A 51 -1.55 12.86 20.72
CA HIS A 51 -0.96 13.51 19.56
C HIS A 51 -0.92 15.04 19.72
N GLN A 52 -2.02 15.65 20.18
CA GLN A 52 -2.10 17.10 20.40
C GLN A 52 -1.05 17.54 21.43
N SER A 53 -0.94 16.84 22.56
CA SER A 53 0.04 17.18 23.60
C SER A 53 1.49 17.13 23.08
N ILE A 54 1.85 16.08 22.31
CA ILE A 54 3.19 15.94 21.71
C ILE A 54 3.44 17.06 20.67
N ALA A 55 2.43 17.40 19.87
CA ALA A 55 2.58 18.45 18.87
C ALA A 55 2.74 19.85 19.48
N TYR A 56 2.05 20.15 20.60
CA TYR A 56 2.26 21.39 21.32
C TYR A 56 3.63 21.43 22.02
N LYS A 57 4.09 20.30 22.58
CA LYS A 57 5.48 20.16 23.04
C LYS A 57 6.46 20.46 21.91
N PHE A 58 6.29 19.86 20.73
CA PHE A 58 7.11 20.15 19.56
C PHE A 58 7.13 21.64 19.21
N LYS A 59 5.96 22.30 19.18
CA LYS A 59 5.85 23.73 18.86
C LYS A 59 6.67 24.59 19.82
N ASN A 60 6.54 24.34 21.11
CA ASN A 60 7.12 25.16 22.18
C ASN A 60 8.57 24.80 22.51
N SER A 61 9.13 23.76 21.87
CA SER A 61 10.49 23.28 22.12
C SER A 61 11.55 23.94 21.23
N SER A 62 12.82 23.86 21.66
CA SER A 62 14.00 24.21 20.87
C SER A 62 14.23 23.23 19.72
N SER A 63 15.09 23.60 18.77
CA SER A 63 15.39 22.80 17.58
C SER A 63 15.91 21.38 17.89
N THR A 64 16.74 21.22 18.92
CA THR A 64 17.28 19.93 19.36
C THR A 64 16.18 19.02 19.90
N ILE A 65 15.33 19.54 20.78
CA ILE A 65 14.20 18.79 21.38
C ILE A 65 13.16 18.46 20.29
N ARG A 66 12.91 19.36 19.34
CA ARG A 66 12.04 19.09 18.18
C ARG A 66 12.52 17.88 17.39
N ASN A 67 13.81 17.76 17.14
CA ASN A 67 14.37 16.61 16.43
C ASN A 67 14.22 15.30 17.22
N GLN A 68 14.38 15.35 18.55
CA GLN A 68 14.13 14.19 19.42
C GLN A 68 12.66 13.75 19.36
N ILE A 69 11.72 14.68 19.57
CA ILE A 69 10.27 14.43 19.48
C ILE A 69 9.90 13.84 18.11
N PHE A 70 10.44 14.42 17.04
CA PHE A 70 10.17 13.94 15.69
C PHE A 70 10.72 12.53 15.46
N THR A 71 11.90 12.21 16.00
CA THR A 71 12.52 10.88 15.89
C THR A 71 11.74 9.84 16.67
N GLU A 72 11.28 10.17 17.88
CA GLU A 72 10.59 9.25 18.78
C GLU A 72 9.14 8.99 18.35
N HIS A 73 8.40 10.06 18.02
CA HIS A 73 6.96 9.98 17.79
C HIS A 73 6.57 10.13 16.31
N GLY A 74 7.43 10.70 15.46
CA GLY A 74 7.11 11.00 14.07
C GLY A 74 6.08 12.14 13.92
N ILE A 75 5.98 13.03 14.90
CA ILE A 75 4.94 14.08 14.97
C ILE A 75 5.60 15.47 14.88
N ARG A 76 4.97 16.36 14.11
CA ARG A 76 5.27 17.79 14.04
C ARG A 76 4.01 18.59 14.34
N TRP A 77 4.20 19.83 14.76
CA TRP A 77 3.09 20.75 14.92
C TRP A 77 2.48 21.12 13.55
N THR A 78 1.15 21.16 13.49
CA THR A 78 0.38 21.69 12.36
C THR A 78 -0.79 22.53 12.89
N PRO A 79 -1.17 23.64 12.24
CA PRO A 79 -2.31 24.46 12.66
C PRO A 79 -3.62 23.68 12.80
N LEU A 80 -3.80 22.60 12.04
CA LEU A 80 -5.00 21.75 12.05
C LEU A 80 -5.30 21.15 13.43
N ILE A 81 -4.28 20.98 14.28
CA ILE A 81 -4.42 20.44 15.64
C ILE A 81 -5.31 21.33 16.52
N LYS A 82 -5.41 22.62 16.20
CA LYS A 82 -6.26 23.57 16.93
C LYS A 82 -7.75 23.35 16.69
N LEU A 83 -8.13 22.69 15.59
CA LEU A 83 -9.52 22.56 15.19
C LEU A 83 -10.17 21.41 16.00
N PRO A 84 -11.15 21.69 16.87
CA PRO A 84 -11.68 20.68 17.81
C PRO A 84 -12.39 19.53 17.09
N TYR A 85 -12.93 19.79 15.90
CA TYR A 85 -13.60 18.79 15.08
C TYR A 85 -12.65 17.92 14.26
N ILE A 86 -11.36 18.29 14.12
CA ILE A 86 -10.41 17.51 13.33
C ILE A 86 -9.74 16.46 14.21
N ASP A 87 -9.85 15.20 13.77
CA ASP A 87 -8.96 14.12 14.16
C ASP A 87 -8.00 13.84 12.99
N ILE A 88 -6.78 14.39 13.07
CA ILE A 88 -5.79 14.28 11.98
C ILE A 88 -5.36 12.81 11.79
N GLN A 89 -5.38 12.00 12.84
CA GLN A 89 -5.03 10.59 12.75
C GLN A 89 -6.10 9.84 11.94
N ARG A 90 -7.37 10.28 12.04
CA ARG A 90 -8.49 9.63 11.33
C ARG A 90 -8.81 10.22 9.97
N PHE A 91 -8.58 11.51 9.77
CA PHE A 91 -9.06 12.25 8.60
C PHE A 91 -8.03 12.39 7.48
N ILE A 92 -6.79 11.93 7.68
CA ILE A 92 -5.87 11.81 6.55
C ILE A 92 -6.36 10.69 5.65
N VAL A 93 -6.85 11.10 4.48
CA VAL A 93 -7.19 10.20 3.39
C VAL A 93 -5.90 9.58 2.86
N ILE A 94 -5.89 8.25 2.79
CA ILE A 94 -4.88 7.55 2.01
C ILE A 94 -5.33 7.55 0.57
N ASP A 95 -4.38 7.84 -0.30
CA ASP A 95 -4.57 7.70 -1.72
C ASP A 95 -4.38 6.23 -2.13
N PRO A 96 -5.45 5.49 -2.49
CA PRO A 96 -5.33 4.12 -2.97
C PRO A 96 -4.55 4.03 -4.28
N MET A 97 -4.57 5.08 -5.12
CA MET A 97 -3.85 5.07 -6.40
C MET A 97 -2.35 4.97 -6.20
N HIS A 98 -1.81 5.74 -5.27
CA HIS A 98 -0.37 5.72 -5.01
C HIS A 98 0.07 4.55 -4.15
N ASN A 99 -0.76 4.11 -3.19
CA ASN A 99 -0.36 3.07 -2.24
C ASN A 99 -0.66 1.65 -2.72
N LEU A 100 -1.81 1.43 -3.37
CA LEU A 100 -2.23 0.10 -3.83
C LEU A 100 -1.75 -0.13 -5.27
N TYR A 101 -2.15 0.73 -6.21
CA TYR A 101 -1.83 0.54 -7.63
C TYR A 101 -0.34 0.82 -7.93
N LEU A 102 0.14 2.06 -7.74
CA LEU A 102 1.55 2.40 -7.99
C LEU A 102 2.51 1.84 -6.94
N GLY A 103 2.01 1.52 -5.74
CA GLY A 103 2.79 1.00 -4.63
C GLY A 103 2.89 -0.52 -4.66
N THR A 104 1.78 -1.20 -4.37
CA THR A 104 1.73 -2.65 -4.16
C THR A 104 1.74 -3.43 -5.47
N ALA A 105 0.80 -3.12 -6.39
CA ALA A 105 0.68 -3.83 -7.67
C ALA A 105 1.97 -3.74 -8.49
N LYS A 106 2.49 -2.52 -8.65
CA LYS A 106 3.76 -2.29 -9.35
C LYS A 106 4.94 -3.06 -8.76
N ARG A 107 5.04 -3.16 -7.43
CA ARG A 107 6.12 -3.91 -6.77
C ARG A 107 6.02 -5.41 -7.03
N ILE A 108 4.81 -5.97 -6.98
CA ILE A 108 4.59 -7.39 -7.26
C ILE A 108 4.91 -7.71 -8.71
N MET A 109 4.40 -6.92 -9.66
CA MET A 109 4.73 -7.11 -11.08
C MET A 109 6.24 -7.05 -11.32
N LYS A 110 6.92 -6.04 -10.75
CA LYS A 110 8.38 -5.94 -10.86
C LYS A 110 9.09 -7.19 -10.33
N LYS A 111 8.61 -7.80 -9.25
CA LYS A 111 9.19 -9.04 -8.70
C LYS A 111 8.95 -10.25 -9.59
N TRP A 112 7.83 -10.30 -10.30
CA TRP A 112 7.54 -11.38 -11.24
C TRP A 112 8.28 -11.23 -12.56
N THR A 113 8.53 -9.99 -13.01
CA THR A 113 9.16 -9.73 -14.31
C THR A 113 10.67 -9.51 -14.23
N SER A 114 11.24 -9.32 -13.04
CA SER A 114 12.66 -8.99 -12.85
C SER A 114 13.36 -10.00 -11.95
N GLY A 115 14.61 -10.36 -12.30
CA GLY A 115 15.44 -11.31 -11.57
C GLY A 115 16.21 -12.21 -12.54
N GLU A 116 17.07 -13.09 -12.02
CA GLU A 116 17.79 -14.10 -12.82
C GLU A 116 16.84 -15.17 -13.39
N GLN A 117 15.76 -15.47 -12.65
CA GLN A 117 14.68 -16.35 -13.09
C GLN A 117 13.32 -15.64 -12.89
N PRO A 118 12.85 -14.85 -13.87
CA PRO A 118 11.57 -14.18 -13.78
C PRO A 118 10.42 -15.21 -13.88
N LEU A 119 9.36 -15.00 -13.09
CA LEU A 119 8.14 -15.82 -13.16
C LEU A 119 7.33 -15.54 -14.43
N ILE A 120 7.43 -14.32 -14.96
CA ILE A 120 6.77 -13.91 -16.20
C ILE A 120 7.87 -13.57 -17.20
N SER A 121 7.98 -14.36 -18.26
CA SER A 121 8.99 -14.13 -19.29
C SER A 121 8.63 -12.94 -20.19
N VAL A 122 9.61 -12.45 -20.96
CA VAL A 122 9.36 -11.41 -21.97
C VAL A 122 8.37 -11.91 -23.05
N HIS A 123 8.39 -13.21 -23.35
CA HIS A 123 7.43 -13.82 -24.27
C HIS A 123 6.00 -13.75 -23.71
N ASP A 124 5.83 -14.06 -22.42
CA ASP A 124 4.53 -13.99 -21.75
C ASP A 124 3.99 -12.56 -21.72
N LEU A 125 4.84 -11.56 -21.45
CA LEU A 125 4.45 -10.15 -21.49
C LEU A 125 3.95 -9.71 -22.88
N LYS A 126 4.55 -10.23 -23.97
CA LYS A 126 4.07 -9.98 -25.34
C LYS A 126 2.72 -10.65 -25.59
N LYS A 127 2.53 -11.89 -25.12
CA LYS A 127 1.25 -12.60 -25.20
C LYS A 127 0.15 -11.85 -24.45
N ILE A 128 0.43 -11.38 -23.23
CA ILE A 128 -0.49 -10.55 -22.44
C ILE A 128 -0.87 -9.29 -23.20
N GLN A 129 0.11 -8.54 -23.75
CA GLN A 129 -0.18 -7.33 -24.52
C GLN A 129 -1.10 -7.62 -25.71
N SER A 130 -0.85 -8.69 -26.47
CA SER A 130 -1.70 -9.07 -27.61
C SER A 130 -3.14 -9.41 -27.19
N ILE A 131 -3.34 -10.04 -26.03
CA ILE A 131 -4.68 -10.34 -25.50
C ILE A 131 -5.41 -9.04 -25.17
N ILE A 132 -4.75 -8.10 -24.52
CA ILE A 132 -5.35 -6.81 -24.13
C ILE A 132 -5.69 -5.97 -25.36
N ASP A 133 -4.80 -5.93 -26.34
CA ASP A 133 -5.03 -5.19 -27.59
C ASP A 133 -6.21 -5.75 -28.38
N ALA A 134 -6.47 -7.07 -28.28
CA ALA A 134 -7.64 -7.73 -28.85
C ALA A 134 -8.92 -7.61 -28.01
N THR A 135 -8.83 -7.17 -26.75
CA THR A 135 -9.94 -7.05 -25.81
C THR A 135 -10.02 -5.64 -25.22
N PRO A 136 -10.24 -4.61 -26.06
CA PRO A 136 -10.41 -3.25 -25.57
C PRO A 136 -11.64 -3.19 -24.64
N PRO A 137 -11.56 -2.49 -23.51
CA PRO A 137 -12.69 -2.33 -22.62
C PRO A 137 -13.66 -1.31 -23.25
N PRO A 138 -14.94 -1.31 -22.84
CA PRO A 138 -15.87 -0.22 -23.17
C PRO A 138 -15.25 1.16 -22.89
N SER A 139 -15.64 2.17 -23.68
CA SER A 139 -15.11 3.55 -23.60
C SER A 139 -15.13 4.15 -22.19
N ASP A 140 -16.06 3.70 -21.37
CA ASP A 140 -16.36 4.27 -20.06
C ASP A 140 -15.48 3.69 -18.94
N ILE A 141 -14.71 2.63 -19.22
CA ILE A 141 -13.96 1.85 -18.23
C ILE A 141 -12.50 2.32 -18.07
N GLY A 142 -12.12 3.38 -18.79
CA GLY A 142 -10.87 4.10 -18.59
C GLY A 142 -9.75 3.66 -19.53
N ARG A 143 -8.50 3.97 -19.16
CA ARG A 143 -7.36 3.89 -20.09
C ARG A 143 -6.87 2.46 -20.28
N ILE A 144 -6.69 2.08 -21.54
CA ILE A 144 -6.15 0.78 -21.93
C ILE A 144 -4.67 0.69 -21.53
N PRO A 145 -4.26 -0.38 -20.81
CA PRO A 145 -2.87 -0.62 -20.50
C PRO A 145 -2.07 -0.99 -21.76
N HIS A 146 -1.26 -0.04 -22.26
CA HIS A 146 -0.32 -0.22 -23.37
C HIS A 146 1.08 -0.01 -22.79
N LYS A 147 2.05 -0.90 -23.10
CA LYS A 147 3.44 -0.99 -22.53
C LYS A 147 3.69 -2.13 -21.54
N ILE A 148 2.89 -3.18 -21.57
CA ILE A 148 3.13 -4.40 -20.77
C ILE A 148 4.36 -5.15 -21.28
N ALA A 149 4.51 -5.28 -22.61
CA ALA A 149 5.67 -5.91 -23.25
C ALA A 149 7.00 -5.25 -22.85
N SER A 150 6.98 -3.96 -22.53
CA SER A 150 8.12 -3.19 -21.98
C SER A 150 8.14 -3.18 -20.45
N GLN A 151 7.75 -4.27 -19.79
CA GLN A 151 7.76 -4.43 -18.33
C GLN A 151 7.05 -3.29 -17.59
N PHE A 152 5.90 -2.84 -18.11
CA PHE A 152 5.08 -1.80 -17.49
C PHE A 152 5.77 -0.43 -17.38
N ALA A 153 6.75 -0.15 -18.24
CA ALA A 153 7.50 1.10 -18.24
C ALA A 153 6.57 2.33 -18.38
N GLY A 154 6.63 3.23 -17.39
CA GLY A 154 5.87 4.47 -17.41
C GLY A 154 4.35 4.32 -17.23
N PHE A 155 3.87 3.18 -16.72
CA PHE A 155 2.44 3.02 -16.42
C PHE A 155 1.92 4.07 -15.45
N SER A 156 0.86 4.75 -15.86
CA SER A 156 0.09 5.68 -15.04
C SER A 156 -0.77 4.93 -14.01
N ALA A 157 -1.23 5.65 -12.98
CA ALA A 157 -2.09 5.07 -11.96
C ALA A 157 -3.40 4.51 -12.52
N ASP A 158 -4.01 5.16 -13.50
CA ASP A 158 -5.25 4.67 -14.13
C ASP A 158 -5.01 3.38 -14.93
N GLN A 159 -3.86 3.26 -15.60
CA GLN A 159 -3.50 2.01 -16.28
C GLN A 159 -3.27 0.88 -15.29
N TRP A 160 -2.66 1.16 -14.13
CA TRP A 160 -2.53 0.18 -13.05
C TRP A 160 -3.89 -0.23 -12.48
N LYS A 161 -4.84 0.70 -12.36
CA LYS A 161 -6.21 0.42 -11.95
C LYS A 161 -6.89 -0.54 -12.96
N SER A 162 -6.90 -0.20 -14.24
CA SER A 162 -7.45 -1.06 -15.30
C SER A 162 -6.77 -2.43 -15.34
N TRP A 163 -5.44 -2.45 -15.21
CA TRP A 163 -4.68 -3.69 -15.13
C TRP A 163 -5.15 -4.57 -13.97
N CYS A 164 -5.18 -4.04 -12.74
CA CYS A 164 -5.54 -4.83 -11.57
C CYS A 164 -6.99 -5.32 -11.63
N LEU A 165 -7.93 -4.44 -11.95
CA LEU A 165 -9.36 -4.71 -11.83
C LEU A 165 -9.96 -5.52 -12.99
N ILE A 166 -9.35 -5.49 -14.18
CA ILE A 166 -9.97 -6.05 -15.40
C ILE A 166 -9.08 -7.13 -16.01
N TYR A 167 -7.80 -6.82 -16.22
CA TYR A 167 -6.96 -7.65 -17.08
C TYR A 167 -6.11 -8.67 -16.33
N SER A 168 -5.65 -8.35 -15.13
CA SER A 168 -4.61 -9.12 -14.46
C SER A 168 -5.04 -10.54 -14.12
N THR A 169 -6.27 -10.73 -13.62
CA THR A 169 -6.82 -12.05 -13.26
C THR A 169 -7.00 -12.95 -14.48
N LEU A 170 -7.47 -12.37 -15.60
CA LEU A 170 -7.67 -13.09 -16.85
C LEU A 170 -6.34 -13.47 -17.50
N THR A 171 -5.44 -12.50 -17.64
CA THR A 171 -4.21 -12.69 -18.42
C THR A 171 -3.14 -13.49 -17.70
N LEU A 172 -3.10 -13.46 -16.36
CA LEU A 172 -2.12 -14.20 -15.56
C LEU A 172 -2.55 -15.63 -15.22
N ARG A 173 -3.77 -16.04 -15.58
CA ARG A 173 -4.38 -17.33 -15.21
C ARG A 173 -3.57 -18.54 -15.68
N ASP A 174 -2.99 -18.47 -16.87
CA ASP A 174 -2.26 -19.62 -17.45
C ASP A 174 -0.73 -19.41 -17.40
N ILE A 175 -0.27 -18.32 -16.78
CA ILE A 175 1.15 -17.93 -16.76
C ILE A 175 1.75 -18.15 -15.36
N LEU A 176 1.04 -17.75 -14.31
CA LEU A 176 1.58 -17.85 -12.95
C LEU A 176 1.38 -19.25 -12.34
N PRO A 177 2.27 -19.68 -11.43
CA PRO A 177 1.99 -20.79 -10.54
C PRO A 177 0.80 -20.49 -9.62
N GLU A 178 0.13 -21.55 -9.18
CA GLU A 178 -1.12 -21.43 -8.41
C GLU A 178 -0.94 -20.62 -7.11
N GLU A 179 0.17 -20.82 -6.39
CA GLU A 179 0.49 -20.09 -5.17
C GLU A 179 0.54 -18.56 -5.38
N HIS A 180 1.09 -18.13 -6.52
CA HIS A 180 1.19 -16.71 -6.86
C HIS A 180 -0.15 -16.13 -7.33
N ARG A 181 -0.94 -16.95 -8.00
CA ARG A 181 -2.27 -16.59 -8.47
C ARG A 181 -3.24 -16.34 -7.32
N GLN A 182 -3.21 -17.20 -6.30
CA GLN A 182 -4.12 -17.13 -5.16
C GLN A 182 -3.98 -15.84 -4.37
N TYR A 183 -2.76 -15.44 -4.01
CA TYR A 183 -2.59 -14.18 -3.27
C TYR A 183 -2.90 -12.96 -4.14
N TRP A 184 -2.61 -13.04 -5.44
CA TRP A 184 -2.95 -11.96 -6.36
C TRP A 184 -4.45 -11.79 -6.51
N GLN A 185 -5.20 -12.90 -6.55
CA GLN A 185 -6.66 -12.87 -6.53
C GLN A 185 -7.18 -12.20 -5.24
N SER A 186 -6.68 -12.59 -4.06
CA SER A 186 -7.06 -11.94 -2.80
C SER A 186 -6.76 -10.43 -2.80
N PHE A 187 -5.67 -10.01 -3.46
CA PHE A 187 -5.37 -8.59 -3.65
C PHE A 187 -6.37 -7.91 -4.59
N VAL A 188 -6.71 -8.51 -5.73
CA VAL A 188 -7.68 -7.95 -6.68
C VAL A 188 -9.08 -7.86 -6.08
N ASP A 189 -9.54 -8.89 -5.36
CA ASP A 189 -10.84 -8.91 -4.67
C ASP A 189 -10.96 -7.74 -3.70
N CYS A 190 -9.90 -7.50 -2.94
CA CYS A 190 -9.78 -6.35 -2.04
C CYS A 190 -9.89 -5.01 -2.78
N LEU A 191 -9.25 -4.86 -3.95
CA LEU A 191 -9.35 -3.64 -4.76
C LEU A 191 -10.74 -3.44 -5.38
N LEU A 192 -11.43 -4.53 -5.72
CA LEU A 192 -12.78 -4.48 -6.26
C LEU A 192 -13.75 -3.97 -5.18
N LEU A 193 -13.68 -4.52 -3.97
CA LEU A 193 -14.52 -4.10 -2.85
C LEU A 193 -14.25 -2.65 -2.44
N TRP A 194 -12.98 -2.26 -2.27
CA TRP A 194 -12.66 -0.88 -1.89
C TRP A 194 -12.81 0.13 -3.02
N GLY A 195 -12.96 -0.34 -4.26
CA GLY A 195 -13.24 0.48 -5.42
C GLY A 195 -14.72 0.83 -5.59
N GLN A 196 -15.61 0.23 -4.79
CA GLN A 196 -17.05 0.48 -4.82
C GLN A 196 -17.38 1.89 -4.29
N THR A 197 -18.43 2.50 -4.83
CA THR A 197 -18.97 3.78 -4.35
C THR A 197 -19.78 3.61 -3.07
N ILE A 198 -20.40 2.44 -2.90
CA ILE A 198 -21.20 2.06 -1.75
C ILE A 198 -20.67 0.70 -1.30
N ILE A 199 -20.30 0.59 -0.04
CA ILE A 199 -19.74 -0.62 0.54
C ILE A 199 -20.51 -0.96 1.83
N THR A 200 -20.90 -2.21 1.96
CA THR A 200 -21.59 -2.74 3.14
C THR A 200 -20.59 -3.14 4.22
N ARG A 201 -21.08 -3.30 5.46
CA ARG A 201 -20.24 -3.75 6.59
C ARG A 201 -19.60 -5.11 6.32
N GLU A 202 -20.35 -6.02 5.74
CA GLU A 202 -19.89 -7.37 5.40
C GLU A 202 -18.79 -7.32 4.33
N GLU A 203 -18.94 -6.47 3.31
CA GLU A 203 -17.90 -6.24 2.29
C GLU A 203 -16.62 -5.63 2.86
N ILE A 204 -16.73 -4.76 3.87
CA ILE A 204 -15.57 -4.21 4.59
C ILE A 204 -14.83 -5.33 5.33
N GLU A 205 -15.56 -6.19 6.04
CA GLU A 205 -15.00 -7.33 6.76
C GLU A 205 -14.32 -8.32 5.80
N TYR A 206 -14.97 -8.60 4.66
CA TYR A 206 -14.36 -9.44 3.62
C TYR A 206 -13.12 -8.79 3.02
N GLY A 207 -13.13 -7.48 2.76
CA GLY A 207 -11.96 -6.76 2.27
C GLY A 207 -10.79 -6.81 3.26
N ASP A 208 -11.07 -6.69 4.57
CA ASP A 208 -10.07 -6.84 5.63
C ASP A 208 -9.54 -8.29 5.72
N PHE A 209 -10.39 -9.29 5.53
CA PHE A 209 -9.95 -10.68 5.42
C PHE A 209 -9.05 -10.90 4.20
N ALA A 210 -9.47 -10.43 3.02
CA ALA A 210 -8.76 -10.62 1.75
C ALA A 210 -7.36 -9.98 1.77
N ILE A 211 -7.22 -8.78 2.33
CA ILE A 211 -5.89 -8.14 2.44
C ILE A 211 -4.99 -8.86 3.44
N LYS A 212 -5.54 -9.40 4.54
CA LYS A 212 -4.77 -10.19 5.52
C LYS A 212 -4.30 -11.51 4.92
N ASP A 213 -5.18 -12.20 4.19
CA ASP A 213 -4.85 -13.43 3.48
C ASP A 213 -3.76 -13.19 2.41
N PHE A 214 -3.91 -12.15 1.61
CA PHE A 214 -2.88 -11.71 0.66
C PHE A 214 -1.52 -11.49 1.34
N LEU A 215 -1.49 -10.77 2.45
CA LEU A 215 -0.24 -10.54 3.19
C LEU A 215 0.37 -11.82 3.74
N ALA A 216 -0.46 -12.71 4.30
CA ALA A 216 0.00 -13.97 4.88
C ALA A 216 0.64 -14.85 3.80
N LYS A 217 -0.03 -15.00 2.65
CA LYS A 217 0.48 -15.77 1.50
C LYS A 217 1.75 -15.17 0.91
N VAL A 218 1.79 -13.84 0.74
CA VAL A 218 3.00 -13.13 0.28
C VAL A 218 4.17 -13.36 1.24
N LYS A 219 3.94 -13.29 2.55
CA LYS A 219 4.96 -13.56 3.57
C LYS A 219 5.43 -15.01 3.53
N SER A 220 4.55 -15.96 3.28
CA SER A 220 4.89 -17.38 3.15
C SER A 220 5.82 -17.64 1.96
N ILE A 221 5.51 -17.05 0.80
CA ILE A 221 6.21 -17.32 -0.46
C ILE A 221 7.52 -16.52 -0.56
N TRP A 222 7.47 -15.22 -0.25
CA TRP A 222 8.62 -14.32 -0.43
C TRP A 222 9.43 -14.11 0.85
N GLY A 223 8.95 -14.58 2.00
CA GLY A 223 9.55 -14.31 3.30
C GLY A 223 9.61 -12.81 3.61
N GLN A 224 10.68 -12.38 4.27
CA GLN A 224 10.95 -10.96 4.57
C GLN A 224 11.40 -10.14 3.34
N LYS A 225 11.61 -10.77 2.18
CA LYS A 225 12.19 -10.10 0.99
C LYS A 225 11.20 -9.15 0.32
N LEU A 226 9.90 -9.32 0.52
CA LEU A 226 8.86 -8.46 -0.05
C LEU A 226 8.15 -7.65 1.04
N GLN A 227 8.71 -6.47 1.35
CA GLN A 227 8.07 -5.50 2.23
C GLN A 227 7.14 -4.58 1.44
N LEU A 228 5.85 -4.86 1.57
CA LEU A 228 4.80 -4.02 1.01
C LEU A 228 4.44 -2.94 2.04
N GLN A 229 4.19 -1.72 1.57
CA GLN A 229 3.80 -0.58 2.43
C GLN A 229 2.36 -0.68 2.95
N ILE A 230 1.84 -1.89 3.09
CA ILE A 230 0.43 -2.20 3.34
C ILE A 230 0.01 -1.93 4.78
N CYS A 231 0.97 -1.77 5.71
CA CYS A 231 0.67 -1.28 7.06
C CYS A 231 -0.08 0.07 7.04
N ILE A 232 0.16 0.90 6.02
CA ILE A 232 -0.56 2.15 5.80
C ILE A 232 -2.02 1.85 5.40
N CYS A 233 -2.24 0.83 4.55
CA CYS A 233 -3.55 0.45 4.01
C CYS A 233 -4.45 -0.32 4.99
N ILE A 234 -3.91 -1.27 5.77
CA ILE A 234 -4.72 -2.12 6.66
C ILE A 234 -5.23 -1.37 7.89
N CYS A 235 -4.45 -0.42 8.43
CA CYS A 235 -4.91 0.38 9.56
C CYS A 235 -6.15 1.26 9.22
N ILE A 236 -6.53 1.40 7.94
CA ILE A 236 -7.67 2.21 7.49
C ILE A 236 -9.00 1.50 7.71
N LEU A 237 -9.08 0.20 7.42
CA LEU A 237 -10.37 -0.51 7.30
C LEU A 237 -11.13 -0.61 8.61
N LYS A 238 -10.42 -0.48 9.73
CA LYS A 238 -11.03 -0.41 11.07
C LYS A 238 -11.92 0.82 11.29
N ILE A 239 -12.11 1.71 10.31
CA ILE A 239 -12.82 3.00 10.45
C ILE A 239 -13.96 3.21 9.44
N VAL A 240 -14.30 2.23 8.61
CA VAL A 240 -15.65 2.26 7.99
C VAL A 240 -16.71 1.70 8.95
N CYS A 241 -16.38 1.58 10.25
CA CYS A 241 -17.29 1.34 11.37
C CYS A 241 -17.01 2.34 12.49
#